data_AF-A0A6I5RJE5-F1
#
_entry.id   AF-A0A6I5RJE5-F1
#
_cell.length_a   1.000
_cell.length_b   1.000
_cell.length_c   1.000
_cell.angle_alpha   90.00
_cell.angle_beta   90.00
_cell.angle_gamma   90.00
#
_symmetry.space_group_name_H-M   'P 1'
#
loop_
_entity.id
_entity.type
_entity.pdbx_description
1 polymer ?
#
loop_
_entity_poly.entity_id
_entity_poly.type
_entity_poly.pdbx_seq_one_letter_code
_entity_poly.pdbx_strand_id
1 'polypeptide(L)'
;FLCEPCASLERLKPGLSRKINGKRGMLGLVVADGTVQQGDRVWVVGDRFSIIPETTRGKFEEFVARIPPGKVVPSKDLLFALGLTASYARTIPTMLKKSDPRLPVHRIVAADGRLFTQHLPDQQVDLAAEGVIVEGDRVSATQFWEAEFFHLLDP
;
A
#
# COMPACT_ATOMS: atom_id res chain seq x y z
N PHE A 1 -2.35 4.17 -20.38
CA PHE A 1 -1.98 3.10 -19.44
C PHE A 1 -3.19 2.18 -19.26
N LEU A 2 -3.18 0.96 -19.82
CA LEU A 2 -4.06 -0.10 -19.32
C LEU A 2 -3.39 -0.64 -18.06
N CYS A 3 -4.03 -0.48 -16.91
CA CYS A 3 -3.64 -1.18 -15.69
C CYS A 3 -3.69 -2.70 -15.89
N GLU A 4 -2.79 -3.44 -15.24
CA GLU A 4 -2.76 -4.90 -15.27
C GLU A 4 -4.11 -5.56 -14.84
N PRO A 5 -4.84 -5.04 -13.82
CA PRO A 5 -6.19 -5.53 -13.51
C PRO A 5 -7.20 -5.37 -14.65
N CYS A 6 -7.11 -4.29 -15.43
CA CYS A 6 -8.06 -4.03 -16.50
C CYS A 6 -7.73 -4.82 -17.77
N ALA A 7 -6.47 -5.22 -17.97
CA ALA A 7 -6.17 -6.28 -18.93
C ALA A 7 -6.81 -7.62 -18.50
N SER A 8 -6.87 -7.92 -17.20
CA SER A 8 -7.53 -9.13 -16.70
C SER A 8 -9.05 -9.16 -16.93
N LEU A 9 -9.71 -8.00 -16.99
CA LEU A 9 -11.15 -7.92 -17.28
C LEU A 9 -11.51 -8.44 -18.68
N GLU A 10 -10.60 -8.36 -19.63
CA GLU A 10 -10.80 -8.93 -20.98
C GLU A 10 -10.93 -10.46 -20.94
N ARG A 11 -10.33 -11.13 -19.94
CA ARG A 11 -10.50 -12.58 -19.74
C ARG A 11 -11.89 -12.92 -19.18
N LEU A 12 -12.47 -12.03 -18.39
CA LEU A 12 -13.82 -12.20 -17.84
C LEU A 12 -14.88 -11.91 -18.92
N LYS A 13 -14.68 -10.84 -19.70
CA LYS A 13 -15.54 -10.50 -20.83
C LYS A 13 -14.78 -9.66 -21.85
N PRO A 14 -14.56 -10.17 -23.08
CA PRO A 14 -13.93 -9.39 -24.14
C PRO A 14 -14.65 -8.06 -24.42
N GLY A 15 -13.88 -6.99 -24.56
CA GLY A 15 -14.33 -5.60 -24.75
C GLY A 15 -14.74 -4.88 -23.47
N LEU A 16 -14.73 -5.55 -22.31
CA LEU A 16 -15.15 -4.94 -21.04
C LEU A 16 -14.24 -3.80 -20.60
N SER A 17 -12.92 -3.94 -20.75
CA SER A 17 -11.96 -2.90 -20.35
C SER A 17 -12.18 -1.60 -21.12
N ARG A 18 -12.49 -1.71 -22.42
CA ARG A 18 -12.82 -0.57 -23.30
C ARG A 18 -14.13 0.08 -22.87
N LYS A 19 -15.14 -0.71 -22.53
CA LYS A 19 -16.48 -0.23 -22.15
C LYS A 19 -16.45 0.59 -20.85
N ILE A 20 -15.59 0.22 -19.91
CA ILE A 20 -15.46 0.90 -18.60
C ILE A 20 -14.30 1.89 -18.53
N ASN A 21 -13.58 2.11 -19.64
CA ASN A 21 -12.44 3.02 -19.67
C ASN A 21 -12.86 4.44 -19.28
N GLY A 22 -12.16 5.06 -18.33
CA GLY A 22 -12.51 6.37 -17.77
C GLY A 22 -13.82 6.41 -16.96
N LYS A 23 -14.54 5.29 -16.85
CA LYS A 23 -15.78 5.15 -16.06
C LYS A 23 -15.56 4.35 -14.78
N ARG A 24 -14.31 4.11 -14.42
CA ARG A 24 -14.01 3.30 -13.25
C ARG A 24 -14.32 4.08 -11.98
N GLY A 25 -15.09 3.43 -11.11
CA GLY A 25 -15.20 3.79 -9.70
C GLY A 25 -13.98 3.31 -8.91
N MET A 26 -13.89 3.84 -7.69
CA MET A 26 -12.77 3.72 -6.76
C MET A 26 -12.44 2.28 -6.38
N LEU A 27 -11.22 2.08 -5.86
CA LEU A 27 -10.83 0.89 -5.11
C LEU A 27 -11.93 0.58 -4.07
N GLY A 28 -12.52 -0.61 -4.12
CA GLY A 28 -13.48 -1.07 -3.12
C GLY A 28 -12.75 -1.89 -2.06
N LEU A 29 -12.95 -1.57 -0.79
CA LEU A 29 -12.51 -2.39 0.34
C LEU A 29 -13.67 -3.30 0.75
N VAL A 30 -13.40 -4.59 0.92
CA VAL A 30 -14.35 -5.51 1.56
C VAL A 30 -14.19 -5.34 3.06
N VAL A 31 -15.17 -4.72 3.70
CA VAL A 31 -15.13 -4.40 5.15
C VAL A 31 -15.69 -5.52 6.03
N ALA A 32 -16.43 -6.46 5.44
CA ALA A 32 -16.97 -7.63 6.10
C ALA A 32 -17.11 -8.77 5.07
N ASP A 33 -16.95 -10.00 5.53
CA ASP A 33 -17.26 -11.18 4.73
C ASP A 33 -18.77 -11.29 4.46
N GLY A 34 -19.11 -11.93 3.35
CA GLY A 34 -20.50 -12.04 2.92
C GLY A 34 -20.64 -12.57 1.50
N THR A 35 -21.89 -12.70 1.06
CA THR A 35 -22.21 -13.09 -0.32
C THR A 35 -22.89 -11.92 -1.02
N VAL A 36 -22.42 -11.59 -2.22
CA VAL A 36 -23.07 -10.63 -3.12
C VAL A 36 -23.58 -11.40 -4.33
N GLN A 37 -24.86 -11.20 -4.68
CA GLN A 37 -25.53 -11.84 -5.80
C GLN A 37 -26.06 -10.80 -6.80
N GLN A 38 -26.29 -11.25 -8.03
CA GLN A 38 -26.94 -10.41 -9.02
C GLN A 38 -28.36 -10.08 -8.57
N GLY A 39 -28.68 -8.78 -8.49
CA GLY A 39 -29.98 -8.29 -8.03
C GLY A 39 -29.98 -7.75 -6.60
N ASP A 40 -28.89 -7.93 -5.86
CA ASP A 40 -28.73 -7.31 -4.53
C ASP A 40 -28.85 -5.79 -4.63
N ARG A 41 -29.50 -5.21 -3.61
CA ARG A 41 -29.67 -3.75 -3.52
C ARG A 41 -28.36 -3.11 -3.09
N VAL A 42 -27.97 -2.08 -3.83
CA VAL A 42 -26.81 -1.24 -3.51
C VAL A 42 -27.29 0.13 -3.05
N TRP A 43 -26.74 0.60 -1.94
CA TRP A 43 -27.04 1.91 -1.37
C TRP A 43 -25.73 2.70 -1.26
N VAL A 44 -25.79 4.01 -1.49
CA VAL A 44 -24.66 4.88 -1.19
C VAL A 44 -24.76 5.26 0.27
N VAL A 45 -23.80 4.79 1.08
CA VAL A 45 -23.64 5.26 2.46
C VAL A 45 -23.08 6.69 2.45
N GLY A 46 -23.45 7.50 3.44
CA GLY A 46 -23.05 8.91 3.52
C GLY A 46 -21.55 9.12 3.78
N ASP A 47 -20.85 8.07 4.19
CA ASP A 47 -19.43 8.08 4.52
C ASP A 47 -18.60 8.43 3.28
N ARG A 48 -17.71 9.41 3.45
CA ARG A 48 -16.81 9.87 2.39
C ARG A 48 -15.38 9.61 2.80
N PHE A 49 -14.72 8.78 2.02
CA PHE A 49 -13.28 8.59 2.14
C PHE A 49 -12.53 9.80 1.61
N SER A 50 -11.37 10.07 2.22
CA SER A 50 -10.37 10.95 1.64
C SER A 50 -10.00 10.49 0.22
N ILE A 51 -9.79 11.45 -0.67
CA ILE A 51 -9.38 11.16 -2.05
C ILE A 51 -8.03 10.46 -2.01
N ILE A 52 -8.00 9.21 -2.45
CA ILE A 52 -6.74 8.48 -2.66
C ILE A 52 -6.06 9.09 -3.88
N PRO A 53 -4.77 9.49 -3.81
CA PRO A 53 -4.07 10.03 -4.96
C PRO A 53 -4.06 9.06 -6.16
N GLU A 54 -4.24 9.59 -7.37
CA GLU A 54 -4.26 8.78 -8.59
C GLU A 54 -2.87 8.26 -8.99
N THR A 55 -1.81 8.97 -8.59
CA THR A 55 -0.43 8.62 -8.97
C THR A 55 0.19 7.66 -7.96
N THR A 56 1.03 6.73 -8.43
CA THR A 56 1.77 5.81 -7.54
C THR A 56 2.59 6.55 -6.48
N ARG A 57 3.21 7.68 -6.85
CA ARG A 57 3.95 8.51 -5.91
C ARG A 57 3.03 9.06 -4.82
N GLY A 58 1.90 9.66 -5.20
CA GLY A 58 0.96 10.20 -4.21
C GLY A 58 0.41 9.12 -3.27
N LYS A 59 0.11 7.92 -3.78
CA LYS A 59 -0.30 6.79 -2.94
C LYS A 59 0.79 6.36 -1.97
N PHE A 60 2.04 6.33 -2.44
CA PHE A 60 3.20 6.03 -1.60
C PHE A 60 3.35 7.05 -0.47
N GLU A 61 3.32 8.34 -0.79
CA GLU A 61 3.47 9.42 0.19
C GLU A 61 2.33 9.40 1.23
N GLU A 62 1.10 9.23 0.77
CA GLU A 62 -0.10 9.13 1.61
C GLU A 62 -0.05 7.91 2.54
N PHE A 63 0.35 6.74 2.04
CA PHE A 63 0.45 5.53 2.84
C PHE A 63 1.59 5.60 3.86
N VAL A 64 2.77 6.03 3.43
CA VAL A 64 3.95 6.10 4.33
C VAL A 64 3.71 7.11 5.46
N ALA A 65 3.03 8.23 5.19
CA ALA A 65 2.69 9.20 6.23
C ALA A 65 1.83 8.63 7.37
N ARG A 66 1.05 7.57 7.10
CA ARG A 66 0.14 6.94 8.07
C ARG A 66 0.76 5.81 8.89
N ILE A 67 1.91 5.28 8.48
CA ILE A 67 2.56 4.19 9.22
C ILE A 67 2.84 4.71 10.64
N PRO A 68 2.37 4.07 11.71
CA PRO A 68 2.54 4.60 13.06
C PRO A 68 4.02 4.48 13.51
N PRO A 69 4.49 5.39 14.40
CA PRO A 69 5.80 5.23 15.03
C PRO A 69 5.96 3.87 15.72
N GLY A 70 7.14 3.28 15.61
CA GLY A 70 7.44 1.98 16.25
C GLY A 70 6.94 0.77 15.46
N LYS A 71 6.29 0.99 14.31
CA LYS A 71 5.87 -0.07 13.38
C LYS A 71 6.57 0.07 12.04
N VAL A 72 6.78 -1.07 11.37
CA VAL A 72 7.40 -1.12 10.05
C VAL A 72 6.51 -1.84 9.03
N VAL A 73 6.69 -1.55 7.74
CA VAL A 73 5.97 -2.22 6.66
C VAL A 73 6.98 -2.95 5.77
N PRO A 74 6.86 -4.27 5.59
CA PRO A 74 7.70 -4.99 4.64
C PRO A 74 7.30 -4.65 3.21
N SER A 75 8.28 -4.68 2.31
CA SER A 75 8.12 -4.23 0.92
C SER A 75 6.99 -4.92 0.17
N LYS A 76 6.69 -6.19 0.48
CA LYS A 76 5.56 -6.93 -0.08
C LYS A 76 4.20 -6.31 0.28
N ASP A 77 4.06 -5.87 1.52
CA ASP A 77 2.81 -5.33 2.08
C ASP A 77 2.65 -3.87 1.65
N LEU A 78 3.77 -3.14 1.47
CA LEU A 78 3.77 -1.85 0.78
C LEU A 78 3.20 -1.97 -0.64
N LEU A 79 3.67 -2.94 -1.45
CA LEU A 79 3.14 -3.11 -2.81
C LEU A 79 1.65 -3.46 -2.79
N PHE A 80 1.23 -4.32 -1.86
CA PHE A 80 -0.16 -4.65 -1.66
C PHE A 80 -1.01 -3.41 -1.34
N ALA A 81 -0.59 -2.59 -0.36
CA ALA A 81 -1.27 -1.37 0.03
C ALA A 81 -1.40 -0.35 -1.12
N LEU A 82 -0.41 -0.29 -2.02
CA LEU A 82 -0.42 0.59 -3.18
C LEU A 82 -1.21 0.03 -4.38
N GLY A 83 -1.71 -1.20 -4.30
CA GLY A 83 -2.36 -1.91 -5.40
C GLY A 83 -1.39 -2.22 -6.56
N LEU A 84 -0.12 -2.46 -6.25
CA LEU A 84 0.95 -2.76 -7.21
C LEU A 84 1.26 -4.25 -7.22
N THR A 85 1.67 -4.77 -8.38
CA THR A 85 2.11 -6.16 -8.50
C THR A 85 3.57 -6.34 -8.07
N ALA A 86 3.96 -7.58 -7.76
CA ALA A 86 5.33 -7.90 -7.34
C ALA A 86 6.42 -7.42 -8.32
N SER A 87 6.08 -7.23 -9.59
CA SER A 87 6.97 -6.66 -10.62
C SER A 87 7.52 -5.27 -10.25
N TYR A 88 6.79 -4.51 -9.42
CA TYR A 88 7.18 -3.20 -8.92
C TYR A 88 8.20 -3.25 -7.78
N ALA A 89 8.53 -4.41 -7.21
CA ALA A 89 9.48 -4.52 -6.10
C ALA A 89 10.83 -3.83 -6.40
N ARG A 90 11.30 -3.93 -7.65
CA ARG A 90 12.55 -3.29 -8.12
C ARG A 90 12.50 -1.76 -8.12
N THR A 91 11.32 -1.16 -8.08
CA THR A 91 11.14 0.30 -8.07
C THR A 91 11.19 0.90 -6.67
N ILE A 92 11.05 0.08 -5.62
CA ILE A 92 11.00 0.52 -4.22
C ILE A 92 12.25 1.32 -3.83
N PRO A 93 13.49 0.87 -4.11
CA PRO A 93 14.68 1.70 -3.86
C PRO A 93 14.61 3.12 -4.43
N THR A 94 14.04 3.26 -5.63
CA THR A 94 13.88 4.57 -6.28
C THR A 94 12.78 5.40 -5.62
N MET A 95 11.70 4.76 -5.16
CA MET A 95 10.64 5.45 -4.41
C MET A 95 11.16 5.98 -3.08
N LEU A 96 11.91 5.17 -2.32
CA LEU A 96 12.55 5.58 -1.06
C LEU A 96 13.48 6.78 -1.28
N LYS A 97 14.38 6.70 -2.27
CA LYS A 97 15.36 7.76 -2.57
C LYS A 97 14.71 9.08 -3.02
N LYS A 98 13.57 9.03 -3.69
CA LYS A 98 12.87 10.21 -4.25
C LYS A 98 11.76 10.74 -3.35
N SER A 99 11.57 10.14 -2.18
CA SER A 99 10.54 10.55 -1.23
C SER A 99 10.85 11.93 -0.63
N ASP A 100 9.80 12.62 -0.16
CA ASP A 100 9.97 13.80 0.67
C ASP A 100 10.71 13.41 1.97
N PRO A 101 11.80 14.11 2.35
CA PRO A 101 12.57 13.80 3.57
C PRO A 101 11.77 13.83 4.87
N ARG A 102 10.58 14.45 4.88
CA ARG A 102 9.68 14.50 6.05
C ARG A 102 8.84 13.23 6.22
N LEU A 103 8.79 12.37 5.20
CA LEU A 103 8.06 11.12 5.29
C LEU A 103 8.87 10.08 6.07
N PRO A 104 8.22 9.26 6.92
CA PRO A 104 8.90 8.25 7.72
C PRO A 104 9.26 7.00 6.88
N VAL A 105 10.02 7.19 5.81
CA VAL A 105 10.40 6.11 4.88
C VAL A 105 11.33 5.07 5.49
N HIS A 106 12.01 5.41 6.60
CA HIS A 106 12.78 4.46 7.42
C HIS A 106 11.92 3.33 7.99
N ARG A 107 10.59 3.51 8.08
CA ARG A 107 9.63 2.46 8.47
C ARG A 107 9.39 1.41 7.39
N ILE A 108 9.96 1.55 6.19
CA ILE A 108 9.85 0.55 5.12
C ILE A 108 11.06 -0.39 5.16
N VAL A 109 10.81 -1.69 5.24
CA VAL A 109 11.84 -2.74 5.24
C VAL A 109 11.66 -3.70 4.06
N ALA A 110 12.68 -4.52 3.77
CA ALA A 110 12.57 -5.57 2.77
C ALA A 110 11.51 -6.61 3.17
N ALA A 111 11.12 -7.47 2.23
CA ALA A 111 10.08 -8.47 2.45
C ALA A 111 10.37 -9.43 3.62
N ASP A 112 11.65 -9.68 3.92
CA ASP A 112 12.13 -10.51 5.03
C ASP A 112 12.54 -9.71 6.27
N GLY A 113 12.14 -8.42 6.35
CA GLY A 113 12.46 -7.54 7.47
C GLY A 113 13.83 -6.88 7.41
N ARG A 114 14.65 -7.14 6.38
CA ARG A 114 15.96 -6.51 6.23
C ARG A 114 15.88 -5.00 6.03
N LEU A 115 16.84 -4.28 6.60
CA LEU A 115 16.97 -2.85 6.38
C LEU A 115 17.46 -2.52 4.95
N PHE A 116 17.01 -1.40 4.42
CA PHE A 116 17.46 -0.78 3.16
C PHE A 116 18.62 0.19 3.39
N THR A 117 19.62 -0.18 4.19
CA THR A 117 20.75 0.72 4.57
C THR A 117 21.54 1.28 3.38
N GLN A 118 21.52 0.62 2.22
CA GLN A 118 22.10 1.13 0.98
C GLN A 118 21.37 2.36 0.40
N HIS A 119 20.10 2.55 0.76
CA HIS A 119 19.25 3.63 0.29
C HIS A 119 18.85 4.59 1.41
N LEU A 120 18.88 4.11 2.66
CA LEU A 120 18.53 4.82 3.88
C LEU A 120 19.65 4.58 4.92
N PRO A 121 20.79 5.30 4.82
CA PRO A 121 21.95 5.06 5.68
C PRO A 121 21.65 5.12 7.18
N ASP A 122 20.76 6.02 7.58
CA ASP A 122 20.40 6.26 8.99
C ASP A 122 19.20 5.43 9.46
N GLN A 123 18.70 4.49 8.63
CA GLN A 123 17.46 3.77 8.91
C GLN A 123 17.45 3.07 10.28
N GLN A 124 18.57 2.46 10.67
CA GLN A 124 18.66 1.78 11.96
C GLN A 124 18.54 2.78 13.13
N VAL A 125 19.12 3.97 13.00
CA VAL A 125 19.07 5.02 14.03
C VAL A 125 17.65 5.56 14.14
N ASP A 126 17.00 5.86 13.01
CA ASP A 126 15.63 6.38 12.98
C ASP A 126 14.61 5.37 13.53
N LEU A 127 14.78 4.09 13.20
CA LEU A 127 13.96 3.00 13.75
C LEU A 127 14.18 2.85 15.27
N ALA A 128 15.42 2.89 15.73
CA ALA A 128 15.73 2.80 17.15
C ALA A 128 15.16 3.98 17.95
N ALA A 129 15.15 5.19 17.38
CA ALA A 129 14.53 6.37 17.98
C ALA A 129 13.01 6.22 18.21
N GLU A 130 12.37 5.32 17.46
CA GLU A 130 10.96 4.96 17.62
C GLU A 130 10.73 3.69 18.46
N GLY A 131 11.78 3.15 19.06
CA GLY A 131 11.72 1.93 19.87
C GLY A 131 11.64 0.64 19.05
N VAL A 132 11.95 0.67 17.75
CA VAL A 132 12.02 -0.53 16.92
C VAL A 132 13.33 -1.26 17.20
N ILE A 133 13.22 -2.50 17.65
CA ILE A 133 14.34 -3.42 17.83
C ILE A 133 14.81 -3.93 16.47
N VAL A 134 16.12 -3.77 16.19
CA VAL A 134 16.80 -4.30 15.00
C VAL A 134 17.81 -5.35 15.45
N GLU A 135 17.63 -6.59 15.00
CA GLU A 135 18.54 -7.71 15.25
C GLU A 135 19.49 -7.88 14.05
N GLY A 136 20.74 -7.44 14.20
CA GLY A 136 21.69 -7.40 13.09
C GLY A 136 21.24 -6.42 12.01
N ASP A 137 20.72 -6.93 10.89
CA ASP A 137 20.21 -6.15 9.77
C ASP A 137 18.69 -6.27 9.58
N ARG A 138 17.95 -6.80 10.56
CA ARG A 138 16.54 -7.16 10.41
C ARG A 138 15.63 -6.68 11.54
N VAL A 139 14.37 -6.45 11.19
CA VAL A 139 13.26 -6.22 12.13
C VAL A 139 12.36 -7.45 12.17
N SER A 140 11.91 -7.83 13.37
CA SER A 140 10.99 -8.95 13.58
C SER A 140 9.60 -8.66 13.02
N ALA A 141 8.91 -9.70 12.53
CA ALA A 141 7.54 -9.61 12.03
C ALA A 141 6.53 -9.13 13.09
N THR A 142 6.84 -9.32 14.38
CA THR A 142 6.01 -8.82 15.50
C THR A 142 5.89 -7.30 15.55
N GLN A 143 6.83 -6.60 14.90
CA GLN A 143 6.85 -5.14 14.82
C GLN A 143 6.27 -4.62 13.49
N PHE A 144 5.72 -5.51 12.66
CA PHE A 144 5.09 -5.10 11.42
C PHE A 144 3.76 -4.38 11.71
N TRP A 145 3.42 -3.41 10.86
CA TRP A 145 2.09 -2.84 10.81
C TRP A 145 1.20 -3.79 10.04
N GLU A 146 0.16 -4.31 10.70
CA GLU A 146 -0.68 -5.37 10.14
C GLU A 146 -1.59 -4.82 9.04
N ALA A 147 -1.78 -5.60 7.97
CA ALA A 147 -2.48 -5.16 6.77
C ALA A 147 -3.94 -4.79 7.01
N GLU A 148 -4.57 -5.32 8.06
CA GLU A 148 -5.92 -4.93 8.49
C GLU A 148 -6.03 -3.45 8.86
N PHE A 149 -4.93 -2.82 9.27
CA PHE A 149 -4.90 -1.42 9.68
C PHE A 149 -4.57 -0.45 8.53
N PHE A 150 -4.23 -0.94 7.34
CA PHE A 150 -3.77 -0.09 6.22
C PHE A 150 -4.86 0.83 5.67
N HIS A 151 -6.13 0.46 5.85
CA HIS A 151 -7.27 1.17 5.31
C HIS A 151 -8.38 1.30 6.35
N LEU A 152 -8.01 1.51 7.62
CA LEU A 152 -8.99 1.77 8.67
C LEU A 152 -9.97 2.83 8.21
N LEU A 153 -11.25 2.53 8.39
CA LEU A 153 -12.33 3.50 8.25
C LEU A 153 -12.14 4.48 9.41
N ASP A 154 -11.79 5.73 9.11
CA ASP A 154 -11.99 6.79 10.11
C ASP A 154 -13.51 6.86 10.38
N PRO A 155 -13.96 6.68 11.64
CA PRO A 155 -15.36 6.76 11.99
C PRO A 155 -15.94 8.18 11.85
#